data_AF-A0A7K1TK14-F1
#
_entry.id   AF-A0A7K1TK14-F1
#
_cell.length_a   1.000
_cell.length_b   1.000
_cell.length_c   1.000
_cell.angle_alpha   90.00
_cell.angle_beta   90.00
_cell.angle_gamma   90.00
#
_symmetry.space_group_name_H-M   'P 1'
#
loop_
_entity.id
_entity.type
_entity.pdbx_description
1 polymer ?
#
loop_
_entity_poly.entity_id
_entity_poly.type
_entity_poly.pdbx_seq_one_letter_code
_entity_poly.pdbx_strand_id
1 'polypeptide(L)'
;MQKQLLLAIMLSLGIGSAAAQNSAPDARLPALQSTQPLPAQYPPSALKSDFSTALTRADTARAIHELFRSRRGGGTGWLAFGTAGILASTLPAQQTTSAGVWTPGVVAGSAFMLLGIKKRIQFRPGRERQVLRELAATGHLPANVARRLHGNFAPIHATVSAENPLLAYGSVPTTSAANPAAPTPAQLLADARQDTLDAVQGFFNAKRFGGQLPLILALPGLRLMTGASNTNTSPSPYIQTQNSEPGAGQVAAGLALMAGGVVYMFLHNAPYTDAKFEILRNGYLAGQPLSPAIRRQLKPKHLAQGRAYRERLERKAARRAKR
;
A
#
# COMPACT_ATOMS: atom_id res chain seq x y z
N MET A 1 -5.54 44.86 4.33
CA MET A 1 -6.12 44.10 3.20
C MET A 1 -5.93 42.57 3.26
N GLN A 2 -5.05 42.03 4.10
CA GLN A 2 -4.72 40.59 4.12
C GLN A 2 -5.78 39.68 4.79
N LYS A 3 -6.74 40.23 5.53
CA LYS A 3 -7.80 39.46 6.22
C LYS A 3 -8.99 39.06 5.31
N GLN A 4 -9.17 39.70 4.15
CA GLN A 4 -10.27 39.35 3.25
C GLN A 4 -9.96 38.18 2.31
N LEU A 5 -8.68 37.89 2.04
CA LEU A 5 -8.29 36.76 1.18
C LEU A 5 -8.49 35.39 1.86
N LEU A 6 -8.45 35.33 3.20
CA LEU A 6 -8.60 34.08 3.95
C LEU A 6 -10.08 33.67 4.12
N LEU A 7 -11.01 34.61 4.04
CA LEU A 7 -12.45 34.34 4.11
C LEU A 7 -13.00 33.76 2.80
N ALA A 8 -12.41 34.11 1.65
CA ALA A 8 -12.82 33.62 0.33
C ALA A 8 -12.48 32.14 0.10
N ILE A 9 -11.42 31.62 0.73
CA ILE A 9 -11.01 30.22 0.60
C ILE A 9 -11.89 29.30 1.45
N MET A 10 -12.34 29.76 2.62
CA MET A 10 -13.23 28.99 3.52
C MET A 10 -14.67 28.86 2.99
N LEU A 11 -15.13 29.74 2.09
CA LEU A 11 -16.50 29.71 1.56
C LEU A 11 -16.71 28.73 0.37
N SER A 12 -15.66 28.06 -0.11
CA SER A 12 -15.72 27.20 -1.31
C SER A 12 -15.87 25.68 -1.04
N LEU A 13 -16.03 25.28 0.22
CA LEU A 13 -16.14 23.86 0.63
C LEU A 13 -17.56 23.41 1.01
N GLY A 14 -18.58 24.17 0.65
CA GLY A 14 -19.99 23.77 0.77
C GLY A 14 -20.45 22.87 -0.37
N ILE A 15 -19.92 21.64 -0.47
CA ILE A 15 -20.54 20.61 -1.32
C ILE A 15 -21.66 19.94 -0.51
N GLY A 16 -22.87 20.48 -0.69
CA GLY A 16 -24.10 19.88 -0.21
C GLY A 16 -24.24 18.45 -0.72
N SER A 17 -24.24 17.51 0.22
CA SER A 17 -24.63 16.12 -0.05
C SER A 17 -26.15 16.08 -0.08
N ALA A 18 -26.74 16.22 -1.27
CA ALA A 18 -28.17 15.97 -1.46
C ALA A 18 -28.43 14.47 -1.25
N ALA A 19 -29.07 14.15 -0.13
CA ALA A 19 -29.59 12.81 0.14
C ALA A 19 -30.74 12.52 -0.83
N ALA A 20 -30.49 11.65 -1.80
CA ALA A 20 -31.56 11.06 -2.60
C ALA A 20 -32.33 10.07 -1.72
N GLN A 21 -33.50 10.49 -1.25
CA GLN A 21 -34.56 9.62 -0.76
C GLN A 21 -34.98 8.69 -1.91
N ASN A 22 -34.61 7.42 -1.80
CA ASN A 22 -35.11 6.38 -2.68
C ASN A 22 -36.27 5.69 -1.96
N SER A 23 -37.48 6.00 -2.40
CA SER A 23 -38.73 5.40 -1.96
C SER A 23 -38.76 3.93 -2.34
N ALA A 24 -38.98 3.06 -1.35
CA ALA A 24 -39.20 1.64 -1.54
C ALA A 24 -40.67 1.40 -1.95
N PRO A 25 -40.95 0.54 -2.95
CA PRO A 25 -42.25 -0.07 -3.09
C PRO A 25 -42.33 -1.34 -2.24
N ASP A 26 -43.27 -1.32 -1.30
CA ASP A 26 -43.85 -2.48 -0.63
C ASP A 26 -44.31 -3.52 -1.66
N ALA A 27 -43.69 -4.71 -1.63
CA ALA A 27 -44.18 -5.90 -2.32
C ALA A 27 -44.34 -7.02 -1.30
N ARG A 28 -45.48 -7.00 -0.61
CA ARG A 28 -46.04 -8.17 0.08
C ARG A 28 -46.35 -9.25 -0.96
N LEU A 29 -45.83 -10.45 -0.77
CA LEU A 29 -46.42 -11.67 -1.31
C LEU A 29 -46.57 -12.74 -0.21
N PRO A 30 -47.59 -13.59 -0.32
CA PRO A 30 -48.15 -14.37 0.78
C PRO A 30 -47.35 -15.65 1.07
N ALA A 31 -47.40 -16.04 2.35
CA ALA A 31 -47.06 -17.35 2.83
C ALA A 31 -47.94 -18.42 2.17
N LEU A 32 -47.32 -19.49 1.68
CA LEU A 32 -47.97 -20.79 1.58
C LEU A 32 -47.03 -21.88 2.11
N GLN A 33 -47.55 -22.56 3.12
CA GLN A 33 -47.03 -23.75 3.77
C GLN A 33 -46.92 -24.92 2.79
N SER A 34 -45.86 -25.70 2.95
CA SER A 34 -45.95 -27.16 2.79
C SER A 34 -44.86 -27.81 3.66
N THR A 35 -45.24 -28.12 4.89
CA THR A 35 -44.55 -29.05 5.78
C THR A 35 -44.66 -30.45 5.22
N GLN A 36 -43.56 -30.98 4.68
CA GLN A 36 -43.40 -32.37 4.30
C GLN A 36 -42.38 -33.02 5.24
N PRO A 37 -42.77 -33.99 6.11
CA PRO A 37 -41.81 -34.67 6.97
C PRO A 37 -41.01 -35.69 6.15
N LEU A 38 -39.75 -35.37 5.86
CA LEU A 38 -38.79 -36.31 5.31
C LEU A 38 -38.37 -37.33 6.39
N PRO A 39 -38.16 -38.61 6.03
CA PRO A 39 -37.67 -39.63 6.95
C PRO A 39 -36.28 -39.27 7.48
N ALA A 40 -36.08 -39.52 8.77
CA ALA A 40 -34.84 -39.31 9.51
C ALA A 40 -33.69 -40.14 8.92
N GLN A 41 -33.03 -39.58 7.91
CA GLN A 41 -31.78 -40.08 7.39
C GLN A 41 -30.70 -39.57 8.34
N TYR A 42 -30.27 -40.42 9.27
CA TYR A 42 -29.14 -40.13 10.15
C TYR A 42 -27.96 -39.72 9.27
N PRO A 43 -27.49 -38.46 9.34
CA PRO A 43 -26.30 -38.08 8.61
C PRO A 43 -25.18 -38.99 9.13
N PRO A 44 -24.44 -39.71 8.26
CA PRO A 44 -23.25 -40.40 8.70
C PRO A 44 -22.42 -39.35 9.40
N SER A 45 -22.03 -39.62 10.65
CA SER A 45 -21.23 -38.73 11.47
C SER A 45 -20.13 -38.18 10.60
N ALA A 46 -20.32 -36.93 10.17
CA ALA A 46 -19.34 -36.24 9.36
C ALA A 46 -18.15 -36.15 10.30
N LEU A 47 -17.20 -37.06 10.11
CA LEU A 47 -15.87 -36.94 10.65
C LEU A 47 -15.49 -35.52 10.29
N LYS A 48 -15.56 -34.63 11.28
CA LYS A 48 -14.83 -33.38 11.32
C LYS A 48 -13.39 -33.83 11.21
N SER A 49 -13.02 -34.12 9.98
CA SER A 49 -11.67 -34.02 9.53
C SER A 49 -11.41 -32.55 9.73
N ASP A 50 -10.93 -32.24 10.94
CA ASP A 50 -10.12 -31.08 11.22
C ASP A 50 -8.87 -31.24 10.35
N PHE A 51 -9.06 -31.17 9.03
CA PHE A 51 -8.15 -30.57 8.10
C PHE A 51 -8.03 -29.14 8.58
N SER A 52 -7.29 -28.97 9.69
CA SER A 52 -6.46 -27.82 9.91
C SER A 52 -5.57 -27.79 8.70
N THR A 53 -6.11 -27.21 7.61
CA THR A 53 -5.57 -27.28 6.26
C THR A 53 -4.12 -26.93 6.39
N ALA A 54 -3.25 -27.94 6.28
CA ALA A 54 -1.86 -27.74 6.61
C ALA A 54 -1.34 -26.68 5.66
N LEU A 55 -0.87 -25.55 6.20
CA LEU A 55 -0.32 -24.45 5.41
C LEU A 55 0.68 -25.03 4.41
N THR A 56 0.45 -24.79 3.12
CA THR A 56 1.31 -25.41 2.11
C THR A 56 2.68 -24.73 2.12
N ARG A 57 3.71 -25.42 1.59
CA ARG A 57 5.03 -24.81 1.40
C ARG A 57 4.94 -23.59 0.47
N ALA A 58 4.03 -23.60 -0.50
CA ALA A 58 3.77 -22.49 -1.40
C ALA A 58 3.21 -21.26 -0.65
N ASP A 59 2.26 -21.47 0.27
CA ASP A 59 1.69 -20.39 1.11
C ASP A 59 2.78 -19.71 1.95
N THR A 60 3.67 -20.54 2.50
CA THR A 60 4.77 -20.07 3.34
C THR A 60 5.82 -19.32 2.52
N ALA A 61 6.18 -19.83 1.34
CA ALA A 61 7.06 -19.15 0.40
C ALA A 61 6.51 -17.78 -0.03
N ARG A 62 5.21 -17.69 -0.26
CA ARG A 62 4.53 -16.43 -0.58
C ARG A 62 4.58 -15.45 0.58
N ALA A 63 4.33 -15.92 1.80
CA ALA A 63 4.44 -15.11 3.00
C ALA A 63 5.87 -14.56 3.21
N ILE A 64 6.90 -15.36 2.92
CA ILE A 64 8.30 -14.92 2.90
C ILE A 64 8.51 -13.83 1.85
N HIS A 65 8.07 -14.06 0.61
CA HIS A 65 8.20 -13.06 -0.46
C HIS A 65 7.55 -11.72 -0.06
N GLU A 66 6.34 -11.76 0.50
CA GLU A 66 5.65 -10.57 1.01
C GLU A 66 6.42 -9.86 2.12
N LEU A 67 6.93 -10.61 3.09
CA LEU A 67 7.73 -10.07 4.19
C LEU A 67 8.96 -9.34 3.64
N PHE A 68 9.72 -9.97 2.75
CA PHE A 68 10.91 -9.37 2.15
C PHE A 68 10.56 -8.16 1.29
N ARG A 69 9.51 -8.24 0.46
CA ARG A 69 9.04 -7.11 -0.37
C ARG A 69 8.61 -5.92 0.48
N SER A 70 7.84 -6.15 1.54
CA SER A 70 7.39 -5.11 2.46
C SER A 70 8.57 -4.46 3.20
N ARG A 71 9.51 -5.27 3.70
CA ARG A 71 10.69 -4.77 4.42
C ARG A 71 11.67 -4.05 3.50
N ARG A 72 11.80 -4.47 2.23
CA ARG A 72 12.57 -3.75 1.19
C ARG A 72 12.01 -2.36 0.93
N GLY A 73 10.68 -2.24 0.76
CA GLY A 73 10.02 -0.95 0.56
C GLY A 73 10.25 0.02 1.72
N GLY A 74 10.23 -0.49 2.96
CA GLY A 74 10.57 0.31 4.15
C GLY A 74 12.01 0.84 4.12
N GLY A 75 12.98 0.07 3.61
CA GLY A 75 14.37 0.49 3.49
C GLY A 75 14.56 1.68 2.54
N THR A 76 13.86 1.68 1.40
CA THR A 76 13.87 2.83 0.47
C THR A 76 13.29 4.08 1.12
N GLY A 77 12.24 3.94 1.93
CA GLY A 77 11.68 5.05 2.70
C GLY A 77 12.70 5.69 3.66
N TRP A 78 13.44 4.87 4.41
CA TRP A 78 14.52 5.36 5.30
C TRP A 78 15.67 6.01 4.54
N LEU A 79 16.07 5.46 3.40
CA LEU A 79 17.09 6.05 2.55
C LEU A 79 16.66 7.40 1.97
N ALA A 80 15.42 7.49 1.48
CA ALA A 80 14.86 8.75 0.98
C ALA A 80 14.82 9.80 2.09
N PHE A 81 14.38 9.42 3.30
CA PHE A 81 14.39 10.30 4.47
C PHE A 81 15.81 10.74 4.87
N GLY A 82 16.77 9.81 4.91
CA GLY A 82 18.16 10.13 5.25
C GLY A 82 18.81 11.05 4.21
N THR A 83 18.61 10.77 2.93
CA THR A 83 19.14 11.57 1.81
C THR A 83 18.52 12.96 1.80
N ALA A 84 17.19 13.06 1.96
CA ALA A 84 16.52 14.36 2.10
C ALA A 84 17.03 15.13 3.32
N GLY A 85 17.33 14.44 4.43
CA GLY A 85 17.93 15.04 5.61
C GLY A 85 19.31 15.64 5.38
N ILE A 86 20.17 14.96 4.62
CA ILE A 86 21.52 15.43 4.26
C ILE A 86 21.45 16.57 3.25
N LEU A 87 20.61 16.46 2.22
CA LEU A 87 20.46 17.52 1.20
C LEU A 87 19.85 18.80 1.79
N ALA A 88 18.93 18.67 2.75
CA ALA A 88 18.39 19.83 3.47
C ALA A 88 19.48 20.57 4.28
N SER A 89 20.52 19.87 4.75
CA SER A 89 21.66 20.49 5.45
C SER A 89 22.72 21.09 4.53
N THR A 90 22.72 20.80 3.23
CA THR A 90 23.67 21.37 2.26
C THR A 90 23.17 22.65 1.59
N LEU A 91 21.90 23.03 1.80
CA LEU A 91 21.42 24.34 1.37
C LEU A 91 22.20 25.42 2.15
N PRO A 92 22.75 26.44 1.48
CA PRO A 92 23.60 27.42 2.11
C PRO A 92 22.77 28.23 3.12
N ALA A 93 22.82 27.82 4.38
CA ALA A 93 22.58 28.74 5.46
C ALA A 93 23.71 29.78 5.36
N GLN A 94 23.40 30.97 4.83
CA GLN A 94 24.34 32.09 4.74
C GLN A 94 24.77 32.64 6.11
N GLN A 95 24.78 31.81 7.16
CA GLN A 95 25.31 32.18 8.45
C GLN A 95 26.76 31.73 8.54
N THR A 96 27.61 32.67 8.17
CA THR A 96 29.04 32.72 8.43
C THR A 96 29.34 32.54 9.91
N THR A 97 29.47 31.29 10.37
CA THR A 97 30.18 30.97 11.61
C THR A 97 31.27 29.95 11.29
N SER A 98 32.51 30.41 11.42
CA SER A 98 33.76 29.77 11.00
C SER A 98 34.22 28.60 11.88
N ALA A 99 33.31 27.94 12.59
CA ALA A 99 33.63 26.74 13.36
C ALA A 99 32.90 25.56 12.73
N GLY A 100 33.60 24.43 12.53
CA GLY A 100 33.09 23.21 11.88
C GLY A 100 31.95 22.53 12.64
N VAL A 101 30.81 23.21 12.75
CA VAL A 101 29.60 22.74 13.41
C VAL A 101 28.96 21.71 12.48
N TRP A 102 29.06 20.45 12.89
CA TRP A 102 28.32 19.36 12.29
C TRP A 102 26.83 19.71 12.40
N THR A 103 26.21 20.12 11.30
CA THR A 103 24.79 20.46 11.31
C THR A 103 24.01 19.21 11.74
N PRO A 104 23.13 19.29 12.76
CA PRO A 104 22.33 18.16 13.26
C PRO A 104 21.58 17.39 12.15
N GLY A 105 21.30 18.07 11.03
CA GLY A 105 20.77 17.50 9.80
C GLY A 105 21.62 16.36 9.21
N VAL A 106 22.95 16.54 9.14
CA VAL A 106 23.88 15.55 8.59
C VAL A 106 23.99 14.33 9.50
N VAL A 107 24.05 14.54 10.83
CA VAL A 107 24.15 13.45 11.81
C VAL A 107 22.89 12.60 11.84
N ALA A 108 21.70 13.21 11.93
CA ALA A 108 20.44 12.47 11.88
C ALA A 108 20.23 11.82 10.50
N GLY A 109 20.52 12.55 9.41
CA GLY A 109 20.38 12.05 8.04
C GLY A 109 21.27 10.83 7.76
N SER A 110 22.52 10.87 8.21
CA SER A 110 23.46 9.75 8.10
C SER A 110 23.03 8.53 8.94
N ALA A 111 22.51 8.73 10.15
CA ALA A 111 21.96 7.63 10.96
C ALA A 111 20.78 6.91 10.25
N PHE A 112 19.84 7.67 9.67
CA PHE A 112 18.74 7.09 8.89
C PHE A 112 19.21 6.43 7.60
N MET A 113 20.23 6.99 6.94
CA MET A 113 20.86 6.39 5.77
C MET A 113 21.51 5.04 6.14
N LEU A 114 22.29 4.96 7.22
CA LEU A 114 22.90 3.73 7.71
C LEU A 114 21.85 2.67 8.07
N LEU A 115 20.76 3.05 8.75
CA LEU A 115 19.63 2.17 9.03
C LEU A 115 18.96 1.66 7.74
N GLY A 116 18.80 2.54 6.74
CA GLY A 116 18.27 2.22 5.42
C GLY A 116 19.16 1.21 4.67
N ILE A 117 20.48 1.44 4.66
CA ILE A 117 21.48 0.55 4.05
C ILE A 117 21.46 -0.81 4.75
N LYS A 118 21.51 -0.84 6.09
CA LYS A 118 21.47 -2.09 6.89
C LYS A 118 20.22 -2.91 6.56
N LYS A 119 19.04 -2.28 6.50
CA LYS A 119 17.80 -2.95 6.09
C LYS A 119 17.85 -3.43 4.64
N ARG A 120 18.38 -2.63 3.72
CA ARG A 120 18.50 -3.02 2.30
C ARG A 120 19.40 -4.24 2.13
N ILE A 121 20.49 -4.34 2.90
CA ILE A 121 21.39 -5.50 2.95
C ILE A 121 20.68 -6.70 3.58
N GLN A 122 19.98 -6.49 4.69
CA GLN A 122 19.27 -7.57 5.40
C GLN A 122 18.17 -8.22 4.54
N PHE A 123 17.48 -7.44 3.73
CA PHE A 123 16.35 -7.92 2.91
C PHE A 123 16.66 -7.91 1.40
N ARG A 124 17.92 -8.16 1.01
CA ARG A 124 18.28 -8.26 -0.42
C ARG A 124 17.53 -9.41 -1.10
N PRO A 125 17.22 -9.30 -2.41
CA PRO A 125 16.63 -10.38 -3.20
C PRO A 125 17.42 -11.70 -3.10
N GLY A 126 18.75 -11.64 -3.02
CA GLY A 126 19.58 -12.85 -2.85
C GLY A 126 19.31 -13.61 -1.56
N ARG A 127 19.08 -12.91 -0.44
CA ARG A 127 18.76 -13.55 0.84
C ARG A 127 17.36 -14.16 0.83
N GLU A 128 16.41 -13.51 0.17
CA GLU A 128 15.08 -14.07 -0.03
C GLU A 128 15.15 -15.39 -0.81
N ARG A 129 15.91 -15.42 -1.90
CA ARG A 129 16.16 -16.63 -2.69
C ARG A 129 16.80 -17.74 -1.86
N GLN A 130 17.77 -17.39 -1.02
CA GLN A 130 18.41 -18.35 -0.12
C GLN A 130 17.39 -18.95 0.85
N VAL A 131 16.57 -18.12 1.51
CA VAL A 131 15.53 -18.58 2.44
C VAL A 131 14.49 -19.46 1.74
N LEU A 132 14.09 -19.10 0.52
CA LEU A 132 13.17 -19.91 -0.29
C LEU A 132 13.80 -21.26 -0.70
N ARG A 133 15.10 -21.28 -1.03
CA ARG A 133 15.84 -22.50 -1.33
C ARG A 133 15.99 -23.40 -0.10
N GLU A 134 16.32 -22.83 1.06
CA GLU A 134 16.39 -23.56 2.33
C GLU A 134 15.02 -24.14 2.71
N LEU A 135 13.93 -23.37 2.52
CA LEU A 135 12.57 -23.85 2.72
C LEU A 135 12.22 -24.99 1.75
N ALA A 136 12.61 -24.89 0.49
CA ALA A 136 12.37 -25.95 -0.50
C ALA A 136 13.13 -27.24 -0.14
N ALA A 137 14.40 -27.11 0.27
CA ALA A 137 15.27 -28.23 0.60
C ALA A 137 14.90 -28.91 1.93
N THR A 138 14.69 -28.13 3.00
CA THR A 138 14.53 -28.65 4.36
C THR A 138 13.07 -28.70 4.82
N GLY A 139 12.17 -27.95 4.18
CA GLY A 139 10.81 -27.73 4.68
C GLY A 139 10.74 -26.83 5.92
N HIS A 140 11.88 -26.38 6.47
CA HIS A 140 11.96 -25.58 7.68
C HIS A 140 12.39 -24.15 7.36
N LEU A 141 11.92 -23.19 8.17
CA LEU A 141 12.31 -21.79 8.03
C LEU A 141 13.37 -21.41 9.06
N PRO A 142 14.35 -20.55 8.68
CA PRO A 142 15.24 -19.94 9.65
C PRO A 142 14.45 -19.24 10.76
N ALA A 143 14.83 -19.47 12.03
CA ALA A 143 14.09 -18.99 13.20
C ALA A 143 13.86 -17.46 13.20
N ASN A 144 14.81 -16.69 12.68
CA ASN A 144 14.71 -15.24 12.54
C ASN A 144 13.65 -14.80 11.50
N VAL A 145 13.39 -15.61 10.47
CA VAL A 145 12.33 -15.38 9.48
C VAL A 145 10.99 -15.86 10.03
N ALA A 146 10.95 -17.05 10.62
CA ALA A 146 9.74 -17.60 11.26
C ALA A 146 9.14 -16.62 12.27
N ARG A 147 9.97 -16.07 13.18
CA ARG A 147 9.55 -15.06 14.16
C ARG A 147 8.89 -13.83 13.52
N ARG A 148 9.33 -13.44 12.32
CA ARG A 148 8.85 -12.25 11.60
C ARG A 148 7.63 -12.52 10.71
N LEU A 149 7.35 -13.79 10.44
CA LEU A 149 6.15 -14.21 9.73
C LEU A 149 4.93 -14.23 10.66
N HIS A 150 5.10 -14.18 11.98
CA HIS A 150 3.96 -14.04 12.87
C HIS A 150 3.24 -12.68 12.70
N GLY A 151 1.92 -12.67 12.90
CA GLY A 151 1.08 -11.48 12.81
C GLY A 151 0.76 -11.07 11.37
N ASN A 152 1.25 -9.91 10.94
CA ASN A 152 0.86 -9.29 9.66
C ASN A 152 1.31 -10.07 8.42
N PHE A 153 2.21 -11.03 8.55
CA PHE A 153 2.74 -11.85 7.45
C PHE A 153 2.47 -13.34 7.67
N ALA A 154 1.49 -13.69 8.53
CA ALA A 154 1.15 -15.08 8.75
C ALA A 154 0.75 -15.71 7.41
N PRO A 155 1.24 -16.93 7.08
CA PRO A 155 0.90 -17.52 5.81
C PRO A 155 -0.62 -17.79 5.75
N ILE A 156 -1.18 -17.47 4.61
CA ILE A 156 -2.60 -17.64 4.32
C ILE A 156 -2.67 -18.60 3.14
N HIS A 157 -3.64 -19.50 3.15
CA HIS A 157 -3.95 -20.33 1.99
C HIS A 157 -4.02 -19.47 0.74
N ALA A 158 -3.19 -19.80 -0.23
CA ALA A 158 -3.15 -19.12 -1.50
C ALA A 158 -4.51 -19.25 -2.17
N THR A 159 -5.01 -18.13 -2.68
CA THR A 159 -6.06 -18.15 -3.68
C THR A 159 -5.50 -18.80 -4.96
N VAL A 160 -6.34 -19.52 -5.69
CA VAL A 160 -5.96 -20.35 -6.86
C VAL A 160 -5.17 -19.56 -7.92
N SER A 161 -5.35 -18.22 -7.97
CA SER A 161 -4.68 -17.32 -8.93
C SER A 161 -3.28 -16.85 -8.52
N ALA A 162 -2.79 -17.26 -7.35
CA ALA A 162 -1.53 -16.79 -6.80
C ALA A 162 -0.30 -17.34 -7.52
N GLU A 163 0.60 -16.45 -7.98
CA GLU A 163 1.92 -16.88 -8.45
C GLU A 163 2.69 -17.59 -7.32
N ASN A 164 3.10 -18.84 -7.57
CA ASN A 164 3.89 -19.62 -6.63
C ASN A 164 5.38 -19.28 -6.80
N PRO A 165 6.00 -18.57 -5.84
CA PRO A 165 7.38 -18.13 -5.97
C PRO A 165 8.38 -19.29 -6.00
N LEU A 166 8.01 -20.50 -5.58
CA LEU A 166 8.87 -21.68 -5.65
C LEU A 166 9.09 -22.17 -7.08
N LEU A 167 8.13 -21.93 -7.99
CA LEU A 167 8.23 -22.35 -9.38
C LEU A 167 9.35 -21.61 -10.12
N ALA A 168 9.60 -20.34 -9.76
CA ALA A 168 10.70 -19.55 -10.31
C ALA A 168 12.10 -20.12 -9.96
N TYR A 169 12.19 -21.10 -9.05
CA TYR A 169 13.45 -21.67 -8.56
C TYR A 169 13.63 -23.16 -8.90
N GLY A 170 12.83 -23.69 -9.82
CA GLY A 170 13.07 -25.01 -10.42
C GLY A 170 12.62 -26.22 -9.59
N SER A 171 11.96 -26.02 -8.45
CA SER A 171 11.31 -27.10 -7.71
C SER A 171 9.83 -27.12 -8.06
N VAL A 172 9.45 -27.86 -9.09
CA VAL A 172 8.04 -28.11 -9.41
C VAL A 172 7.64 -29.42 -8.72
N PRO A 173 6.98 -29.41 -7.56
CA PRO A 173 6.23 -30.58 -7.14
C PRO A 173 5.12 -30.78 -8.17
N THR A 174 5.15 -31.92 -8.85
CA THR A 174 4.15 -32.38 -9.81
C THR A 174 2.84 -32.67 -9.08
N THR A 175 2.16 -31.65 -8.58
CA THR A 175 0.77 -31.81 -8.16
C THR A 175 -0.05 -31.88 -9.43
N SER A 176 -0.42 -33.10 -9.82
CA SER A 176 -1.50 -33.38 -10.78
C SER A 176 -2.76 -32.68 -10.27
N ALA A 177 -2.95 -31.43 -10.67
CA ALA A 177 -4.22 -30.76 -10.51
C ALA A 177 -5.20 -31.53 -11.40
N ALA A 178 -6.23 -32.12 -10.77
CA ALA A 178 -7.38 -32.65 -11.48
C ALA A 178 -7.82 -31.61 -12.52
N ASN A 179 -7.90 -32.03 -13.78
CA ASN A 179 -8.27 -31.18 -14.91
C ASN A 179 -9.51 -30.36 -14.53
N PRO A 180 -9.40 -29.04 -14.26
CA PRO A 180 -10.59 -28.25 -14.03
C PRO A 180 -11.39 -28.27 -15.33
N ALA A 181 -12.69 -28.55 -15.22
CA ALA A 181 -13.60 -28.50 -16.36
C ALA A 181 -13.39 -27.17 -17.11
N ALA A 182 -13.34 -27.22 -18.44
CA ALA A 182 -13.08 -26.05 -19.27
C ALA A 182 -14.05 -24.91 -18.89
N PRO A 183 -13.55 -23.68 -18.66
CA PRO A 183 -14.41 -22.56 -18.26
C PRO A 183 -15.46 -22.29 -19.34
N THR A 184 -16.70 -22.08 -18.91
CA THR A 184 -17.80 -21.74 -19.82
C THR A 184 -17.55 -20.37 -20.47
N PRO A 185 -18.10 -20.09 -21.68
CA PRO A 185 -17.96 -18.79 -22.33
C PRO A 185 -18.43 -17.61 -21.46
N ALA A 186 -19.46 -17.83 -20.64
CA ALA A 186 -19.96 -16.84 -19.70
C ALA A 186 -18.95 -16.52 -18.57
N GLN A 187 -18.25 -17.53 -18.06
CA GLN A 187 -17.18 -17.36 -17.06
C GLN A 187 -16.00 -16.59 -17.66
N LEU A 188 -15.56 -16.95 -18.88
CA LEU A 188 -14.48 -16.25 -19.57
C LEU A 188 -14.79 -14.75 -19.77
N LEU A 189 -16.05 -14.43 -20.11
CA LEU A 189 -16.47 -13.03 -20.25
C LEU A 189 -16.50 -12.29 -18.91
N ALA A 190 -16.96 -12.94 -17.83
CA ALA A 190 -16.96 -12.38 -16.49
C ALA A 190 -15.52 -12.12 -15.99
N ASP A 191 -14.62 -13.08 -16.21
CA ASP A 191 -13.20 -12.97 -15.86
C ASP A 191 -12.51 -11.84 -16.63
N ALA A 192 -12.78 -11.73 -17.95
CA ALA A 192 -12.26 -10.63 -18.76
C ALA A 192 -12.76 -9.26 -18.29
N ARG A 193 -14.03 -9.16 -17.86
CA ARG A 193 -14.58 -7.93 -17.26
C ARG A 193 -13.95 -7.62 -15.91
N GLN A 194 -13.65 -8.62 -15.10
CA GLN A 194 -12.98 -8.40 -13.83
C GLN A 194 -11.52 -7.96 -14.04
N ASP A 195 -10.81 -8.56 -15.00
CA ASP A 195 -9.44 -8.18 -15.35
C ASP A 195 -9.36 -6.74 -15.87
N THR A 196 -10.32 -6.28 -16.67
CA THR A 196 -10.36 -4.89 -17.11
C THR A 196 -10.60 -3.92 -15.96
N LEU A 197 -11.51 -4.24 -15.03
CA LEU A 197 -11.75 -3.43 -13.82
C LEU A 197 -10.51 -3.35 -12.93
N ASP A 198 -9.81 -4.47 -12.74
CA ASP A 198 -8.54 -4.51 -12.03
C ASP A 198 -7.51 -3.63 -12.73
N ALA A 199 -7.42 -3.69 -14.06
CA ALA A 199 -6.52 -2.83 -14.84
C ALA A 199 -6.78 -1.34 -14.58
N VAL A 200 -8.05 -0.94 -14.57
CA VAL A 200 -8.45 0.44 -14.30
C VAL A 200 -8.07 0.84 -12.88
N GLN A 201 -8.29 -0.03 -11.90
CA GLN A 201 -7.88 0.21 -10.52
C GLN A 201 -6.35 0.37 -10.41
N GLY A 202 -5.59 -0.50 -11.09
CA GLY A 202 -4.14 -0.41 -11.19
C GLY A 202 -3.68 0.92 -11.81
N PHE A 203 -4.34 1.36 -12.87
CA PHE A 203 -4.09 2.64 -13.52
C PHE A 203 -4.38 3.85 -12.59
N PHE A 204 -5.51 3.86 -11.89
CA PHE A 204 -5.86 4.92 -10.93
C PHE A 204 -4.85 4.99 -9.79
N ASN A 205 -4.47 3.85 -9.23
CA ASN A 205 -3.45 3.76 -8.19
C ASN A 205 -2.09 4.28 -8.67
N ALA A 206 -1.68 3.91 -9.89
CA ALA A 206 -0.43 4.38 -10.48
C ALA A 206 -0.41 5.91 -10.67
N LYS A 207 -1.53 6.49 -11.12
CA LYS A 207 -1.66 7.94 -11.30
C LYS A 207 -1.66 8.69 -9.97
N ARG A 208 -2.40 8.21 -8.96
CA ARG A 208 -2.38 8.79 -7.60
C ARG A 208 -0.99 8.76 -6.99
N PHE A 209 -0.29 7.64 -7.14
CA PHE A 209 1.06 7.51 -6.60
C PHE A 209 2.04 8.48 -7.27
N GLY A 210 1.89 8.72 -8.57
CA GLY A 210 2.63 9.77 -9.27
C GLY A 210 2.36 11.17 -8.70
N GLY A 211 1.10 11.48 -8.38
CA GLY A 211 0.71 12.75 -7.74
C GLY A 211 1.20 12.92 -6.30
N GLN A 212 1.70 11.86 -5.64
CA GLN A 212 2.30 11.91 -4.30
C GLN A 212 3.80 12.21 -4.31
N LEU A 213 4.48 12.16 -5.47
CA LEU A 213 5.92 12.48 -5.54
C LEU A 213 6.28 13.86 -4.96
N PRO A 214 5.51 14.94 -5.17
CA PRO A 214 5.83 16.24 -4.57
C PRO A 214 5.67 16.28 -3.05
N LEU A 215 4.92 15.37 -2.40
CA LEU A 215 4.92 15.28 -0.94
C LEU A 215 6.32 14.93 -0.40
N ILE A 216 7.12 14.18 -1.17
CA ILE A 216 8.52 13.91 -0.83
C ILE A 216 9.35 15.21 -0.88
N LEU A 217 9.00 16.13 -1.78
CA LEU A 217 9.61 17.47 -1.87
C LEU A 217 9.06 18.47 -0.83
N ALA A 218 7.86 18.24 -0.30
CA ALA A 218 7.26 19.06 0.76
C ALA A 218 7.83 18.75 2.16
N LEU A 219 8.34 17.52 2.39
CA LEU A 219 8.97 17.12 3.66
C LEU A 219 10.14 18.03 4.09
N PRO A 220 11.07 18.43 3.21
CA PRO A 220 12.07 19.46 3.51
C PRO A 220 11.46 20.78 4.01
N GLY A 221 10.34 21.22 3.42
CA GLY A 221 9.64 22.45 3.83
C GLY A 221 9.09 22.38 5.25
N LEU A 222 8.50 21.24 5.63
CA LEU A 222 8.07 20.97 7.01
C LEU A 222 9.23 21.03 8.01
N ARG A 223 10.42 20.59 7.61
CA ARG A 223 11.62 20.65 8.44
C ARG A 223 12.14 22.08 8.62
N LEU A 224 12.13 22.89 7.55
CA LEU A 224 12.48 24.31 7.63
C LEU A 224 11.56 25.08 8.58
N MET A 225 10.27 24.76 8.60
CA MET A 225 9.29 25.44 9.45
C MET A 225 9.37 25.05 10.94
N THR A 226 9.76 23.82 11.24
CA THR A 226 9.73 23.29 12.62
C THR A 226 10.96 23.65 13.44
N GLY A 227 11.96 24.32 12.86
CA GLY A 227 13.18 24.72 13.56
C GLY A 227 13.89 23.55 14.25
N ALA A 228 13.61 22.31 13.83
CA ALA A 228 14.02 21.11 14.54
C ALA A 228 15.50 20.77 14.23
N SER A 229 16.39 21.63 14.73
CA SER A 229 17.82 21.36 14.95
C SER A 229 18.09 20.81 16.35
N ASN A 230 17.10 20.76 17.25
CA ASN A 230 17.23 20.20 18.59
C ASN A 230 17.19 18.66 18.56
N THR A 231 18.23 18.03 18.04
CA THR A 231 18.56 16.65 18.43
C THR A 231 19.22 16.71 19.78
N ASN A 232 18.59 16.11 20.80
CA ASN A 232 19.13 15.79 22.11
C ASN A 232 20.53 15.14 21.99
N THR A 233 21.58 15.94 21.91
CA THR A 233 22.93 15.57 22.32
C THR A 233 23.06 15.87 23.80
N SER A 234 23.61 14.90 24.53
CA SER A 234 23.86 14.92 25.97
C SER A 234 24.28 16.32 26.46
N PRO A 235 23.72 16.81 27.59
CA PRO A 235 23.98 18.17 28.06
C PRO A 235 25.46 18.28 28.44
N SER A 236 26.27 18.78 27.52
CA SER A 236 27.56 19.36 27.88
C SER A 236 27.27 20.65 28.64
N PRO A 237 27.75 20.81 29.89
CA PRO A 237 27.39 21.94 30.76
C PRO A 237 27.87 23.31 30.28
N TYR A 238 28.60 23.37 29.15
CA TYR A 238 29.16 24.61 28.60
C TYR A 238 28.52 25.07 27.29
N ILE A 239 27.45 24.41 26.79
CA ILE A 239 26.78 24.86 25.57
C ILE A 239 25.61 25.77 25.94
N GLN A 240 25.81 27.07 25.77
CA GLN A 240 24.74 28.06 25.85
C GLN A 240 23.73 27.78 24.73
N THR A 241 22.53 27.34 25.09
CA THR A 241 21.41 27.13 24.16
C THR A 241 21.04 28.47 23.52
N GLN A 242 21.56 28.72 22.32
CA GLN A 242 21.00 29.78 21.47
C GLN A 242 19.67 29.27 20.94
N ASN A 243 18.59 29.96 21.32
CA ASN A 243 17.28 29.76 20.72
C ASN A 243 17.37 30.21 19.26
N SER A 244 17.68 29.27 18.37
CA SER A 244 17.66 29.51 16.93
C SER A 244 16.21 29.49 16.47
N GLU A 245 15.52 30.63 16.60
CA GLU A 245 14.22 30.80 15.96
C GLU A 245 14.39 30.68 14.44
N PRO A 246 13.51 29.94 13.75
CA PRO A 246 13.59 29.84 12.31
C PRO A 246 13.39 31.22 11.69
N GLY A 247 14.35 31.65 10.85
CA GLY A 247 14.25 32.94 10.18
C GLY A 247 12.97 33.04 9.35
N ALA A 248 12.33 34.21 9.33
CA ALA A 248 11.05 34.40 8.63
C ALA A 248 11.07 33.92 7.16
N GLY A 249 12.21 34.07 6.48
CA GLY A 249 12.41 33.57 5.11
C GLY A 249 12.38 32.03 5.00
N GLN A 250 12.89 31.30 6.00
CA GLN A 250 12.83 29.83 6.03
C GLN A 250 11.41 29.33 6.25
N VAL A 251 10.66 29.98 7.15
CA VAL A 251 9.24 29.67 7.38
C VAL A 251 8.42 29.94 6.12
N ALA A 252 8.63 31.08 5.46
CA ALA A 252 7.93 31.43 4.22
C ALA A 252 8.25 30.46 3.07
N ALA A 253 9.52 30.09 2.88
CA ALA A 253 9.91 29.12 1.86
C ALA A 253 9.36 27.72 2.16
N GLY A 254 9.40 27.29 3.42
CA GLY A 254 8.82 26.02 3.85
C GLY A 254 7.31 25.94 3.61
N LEU A 255 6.59 27.01 3.94
CA LEU A 255 5.16 27.16 3.66
C LEU A 255 4.85 27.13 2.17
N ALA A 256 5.62 27.86 1.35
CA ALA A 256 5.42 27.90 -0.09
C ALA A 256 5.61 26.52 -0.75
N LEU A 257 6.64 25.77 -0.34
CA LEU A 257 6.87 24.39 -0.82
C LEU A 257 5.78 23.43 -0.37
N MET A 258 5.32 23.54 0.89
CA MET A 258 4.20 22.75 1.41
C MET A 258 2.91 23.05 0.63
N ALA A 259 2.55 24.33 0.50
CA ALA A 259 1.35 24.75 -0.21
C ALA A 259 1.41 24.33 -1.69
N GLY A 260 2.53 24.55 -2.37
CA GLY A 260 2.74 24.13 -3.75
C GLY A 260 2.64 22.61 -3.93
N GLY A 261 3.24 21.84 -3.02
CA GLY A 261 3.16 20.37 -3.03
C GLY A 261 1.74 19.85 -2.82
N VAL A 262 0.98 20.42 -1.89
CA VAL A 262 -0.41 20.06 -1.61
C VAL A 262 -1.32 20.44 -2.78
N VAL A 263 -1.18 21.65 -3.33
CA VAL A 263 -1.96 22.11 -4.49
C VAL A 263 -1.68 21.23 -5.71
N TYR A 264 -0.41 20.92 -5.99
CA TYR A 264 -0.05 20.01 -7.07
C TYR A 264 -0.69 18.63 -6.86
N MET A 265 -0.59 18.07 -5.65
CA MET A 265 -1.16 16.77 -5.32
C MET A 265 -2.67 16.77 -5.55
N PHE A 266 -3.37 17.81 -5.11
CA PHE A 266 -4.82 17.92 -5.29
C PHE A 266 -5.19 18.00 -6.77
N LEU A 267 -4.53 18.87 -7.54
CA LEU A 267 -4.77 19.01 -8.98
C LEU A 267 -4.50 17.70 -9.75
N HIS A 268 -3.43 16.98 -9.40
CA HIS A 268 -3.08 15.72 -10.06
C HIS A 268 -3.93 14.52 -9.61
N ASN A 269 -4.40 14.50 -8.34
CA ASN A 269 -5.18 13.38 -7.80
C ASN A 269 -6.70 13.54 -7.96
N ALA A 270 -7.20 14.78 -8.11
CA ALA A 270 -8.62 15.08 -8.32
C ALA A 270 -9.30 14.30 -9.48
N PRO A 271 -8.64 14.04 -10.63
CA PRO A 271 -9.25 13.19 -11.67
C PRO A 271 -9.31 11.70 -11.33
N TYR A 272 -8.53 11.24 -10.35
CA TYR A 272 -8.33 9.82 -10.08
C TYR A 272 -8.89 9.38 -8.72
N THR A 273 -9.89 10.05 -8.14
CA THR A 273 -10.45 9.71 -6.82
C THR A 273 -11.17 8.36 -6.78
N ASP A 274 -11.38 7.80 -5.58
CA ASP A 274 -12.11 6.53 -5.40
C ASP A 274 -13.56 6.66 -5.87
N ALA A 275 -14.22 7.79 -5.61
CA ALA A 275 -15.57 8.05 -6.08
C ALA A 275 -15.68 7.96 -7.62
N LYS A 276 -14.72 8.53 -8.36
CA LYS A 276 -14.70 8.45 -9.82
C LYS A 276 -14.45 7.02 -10.32
N PHE A 277 -13.63 6.26 -9.61
CA PHE A 277 -13.42 4.85 -9.91
C PHE A 277 -14.71 4.05 -9.71
N GLU A 278 -15.43 4.24 -8.59
CA GLU A 278 -16.68 3.53 -8.33
C GLU A 278 -17.78 3.89 -9.35
N ILE A 279 -17.90 5.16 -9.74
CA ILE A 279 -18.84 5.56 -10.81
C ILE A 279 -18.51 4.82 -12.11
N LEU A 280 -17.24 4.80 -12.52
CA LEU A 280 -16.78 4.12 -13.72
C LEU A 280 -17.02 2.60 -13.63
N ARG A 281 -16.72 1.99 -12.49
CA ARG A 281 -16.91 0.57 -12.22
C ARG A 281 -18.38 0.20 -12.33
N ASN A 282 -19.27 0.95 -11.69
CA ASN A 282 -20.71 0.71 -11.73
C ASN A 282 -21.26 0.85 -13.15
N GLY A 283 -20.83 1.88 -13.89
CA GLY A 283 -21.18 2.04 -15.31
C GLY A 283 -20.72 0.86 -16.16
N TYR A 284 -19.48 0.40 -15.95
CA TYR A 284 -18.94 -0.75 -16.67
C TYR A 284 -19.67 -2.06 -16.35
N LEU A 285 -20.01 -2.30 -15.08
CA LEU A 285 -20.81 -3.45 -14.65
C LEU A 285 -22.24 -3.40 -15.21
N ALA A 286 -22.80 -2.20 -15.40
CA ALA A 286 -24.07 -1.97 -16.09
C ALA A 286 -23.98 -2.13 -17.62
N GLY A 287 -22.82 -2.51 -18.16
CA GLY A 287 -22.61 -2.74 -19.59
C GLY A 287 -22.17 -1.52 -20.38
N GLN A 288 -21.93 -0.37 -19.74
CA GLN A 288 -21.38 0.80 -20.45
C GLN A 288 -19.92 0.53 -20.85
N PRO A 289 -19.51 0.87 -22.08
CA PRO A 289 -18.13 0.69 -22.51
C PRO A 289 -17.20 1.65 -21.76
N LEU A 290 -15.97 1.20 -21.53
CA LEU A 290 -14.94 2.02 -20.90
C LEU A 290 -14.63 3.26 -21.78
N SER A 291 -14.46 4.44 -21.16
CA SER A 291 -14.13 5.67 -21.88
C SER A 291 -12.90 5.49 -22.80
N PRO A 292 -12.94 5.96 -24.06
CA PRO A 292 -11.82 5.79 -25.00
C PRO A 292 -10.50 6.39 -24.49
N ALA A 293 -10.57 7.48 -23.72
CA ALA A 293 -9.40 8.10 -23.11
C ALA A 293 -8.70 7.15 -22.13
N ILE A 294 -9.46 6.38 -21.33
CA ILE A 294 -8.92 5.42 -20.37
C ILE A 294 -8.41 4.18 -21.09
N ARG A 295 -9.14 3.69 -22.09
CA ARG A 295 -8.70 2.53 -22.91
C ARG A 295 -7.32 2.75 -23.54
N ARG A 296 -7.06 3.94 -24.08
CA ARG A 296 -5.76 4.30 -24.67
C ARG A 296 -4.61 4.38 -23.63
N GLN A 297 -4.95 4.66 -22.37
CA GLN A 297 -3.96 4.79 -21.29
C GLN A 297 -3.73 3.47 -20.53
N LEU A 298 -4.63 2.49 -20.67
CA LEU A 298 -4.43 1.17 -20.12
C LEU A 298 -3.26 0.48 -20.81
N LYS A 299 -2.32 0.00 -19.99
CA LYS A 299 -1.11 -0.70 -20.41
C LYS A 299 -1.09 -2.07 -19.72
N PRO A 300 -0.38 -3.07 -20.26
CA PRO A 300 -0.28 -4.39 -19.64
C PRO A 300 0.18 -4.35 -18.17
N LYS A 301 1.06 -3.40 -17.82
CA LYS A 301 1.50 -3.19 -16.43
C LYS A 301 0.35 -2.84 -15.47
N HIS A 302 -0.72 -2.19 -15.93
CA HIS A 302 -1.85 -1.82 -15.08
C HIS A 302 -2.70 -3.04 -14.73
N LEU A 303 -2.84 -4.01 -15.65
CA LEU A 303 -3.46 -5.31 -15.37
C LEU A 303 -2.74 -6.05 -14.24
N ALA A 304 -1.40 -6.13 -14.33
CA ALA A 304 -0.59 -6.78 -13.30
C ALA A 304 -0.69 -6.03 -11.95
N GLN A 305 -0.68 -4.70 -11.96
CA GLN A 305 -0.84 -3.88 -10.76
C GLN A 305 -2.23 -4.03 -10.12
N GLY A 306 -3.27 -4.10 -10.96
CA GLY A 306 -4.65 -4.33 -10.55
C GLY A 306 -4.83 -5.65 -9.81
N ARG A 307 -4.41 -6.74 -10.45
CA ARG A 307 -4.43 -8.09 -9.86
C ARG A 307 -3.66 -8.15 -8.55
N ALA A 308 -2.45 -7.59 -8.52
CA ALA A 308 -1.65 -7.51 -7.30
C ALA A 308 -2.32 -6.70 -6.18
N TYR A 309 -3.09 -5.66 -6.53
CA TYR A 309 -3.86 -4.87 -5.57
C TYR A 309 -5.07 -5.66 -5.02
N ARG A 310 -5.83 -6.33 -5.89
CA ARG A 310 -6.95 -7.20 -5.49
C ARG A 310 -6.50 -8.30 -4.53
N GLU A 311 -5.45 -9.03 -4.89
CA GLU A 311 -4.84 -10.06 -4.03
C GLU A 311 -4.45 -9.51 -2.65
N ARG A 312 -3.90 -8.29 -2.61
CA ARG A 312 -3.53 -7.64 -1.36
C ARG A 312 -4.76 -7.34 -0.49
N LEU A 313 -5.87 -6.91 -1.09
CA LEU A 313 -7.13 -6.66 -0.38
C LEU A 313 -7.75 -7.96 0.14
N GLU A 314 -7.84 -8.99 -0.71
CA GLU A 314 -8.34 -10.32 -0.33
C GLU A 314 -7.56 -10.88 0.86
N ARG A 315 -6.23 -10.81 0.81
CA ARG A 315 -5.38 -11.25 1.93
C ARG A 315 -5.61 -10.43 3.19
N LYS A 316 -5.79 -9.11 3.07
CA LYS A 316 -6.09 -8.25 4.22
C LYS A 316 -7.46 -8.61 4.82
N ALA A 317 -8.46 -8.92 4.00
CA ALA A 317 -9.76 -9.39 4.43
C ALA A 317 -9.66 -10.76 5.13
N ALA A 318 -8.94 -11.73 4.53
CA ALA A 318 -8.70 -13.04 5.12
C ALA A 318 -7.99 -12.96 6.48
N ARG A 319 -7.04 -12.03 6.65
CA ARG A 319 -6.39 -11.76 7.95
C ARG A 319 -7.33 -11.16 8.98
N ARG A 320 -8.27 -10.32 8.55
CA ARG A 320 -9.28 -9.72 9.45
C ARG A 320 -10.31 -10.77 9.89
N ALA A 321 -10.71 -11.66 9.00
CA ALA A 321 -11.66 -12.73 9.33
C ALA A 321 -11.13 -13.77 10.33
N LYS A 322 -9.79 -13.86 10.50
CA LYS A 322 -9.13 -14.73 11.49
C LYS A 322 -8.94 -14.10 12.87
N ARG A 323 -9.23 -12.79 13.03
CA ARG A 323 -9.10 -12.06 14.30
C ARG A 323 -10.47 -11.96 14.95
#